data_AF-A0A537LJI3-F1
#
_entry.id   AF-A0A537LJI3-F1
#
_cell.length_a   1.000
_cell.length_b   1.000
_cell.length_c   1.000
_cell.angle_alpha   90.00
_cell.angle_beta   90.00
_cell.angle_gamma   90.00
#
_symmetry.space_group_name_H-M   'P 1'
#
loop_
_entity.id
_entity.type
_entity.pdbx_description
1 polymer ?
#
loop_
_entity_poly.entity_id
_entity_poly.type
_entity_poly.pdbx_seq_one_letter_code
_entity_poly.pdbx_strand_id
1 'polypeptide(L)'
;MHKDLAMPHGGAVSRRLAGYVAGAWYLFVKTALWALCKVFFRLRLEGREHEPARGPFIVAANHASAVDPPIVGIALRHQAVYMAKHELLQAPVLGPL
;
A
#
# COMPACT_ATOMS: atom_id res chain seq x y z
N MET A 1 -41.00 7.78 -19.03
CA MET A 1 -40.87 9.13 -18.46
C MET A 1 -39.44 9.28 -17.99
N HIS A 2 -38.72 10.17 -18.67
CA HIS A 2 -37.29 10.46 -18.56
C HIS A 2 -36.70 10.39 -17.14
N LYS A 3 -35.49 9.83 -17.06
CA LYS A 3 -34.35 10.51 -16.45
C LYS A 3 -33.06 9.94 -17.05
N ASP A 4 -32.71 10.51 -18.19
CA ASP A 4 -31.32 10.60 -18.64
C ASP A 4 -30.52 11.32 -17.54
N LEU A 5 -29.86 10.56 -16.67
CA LEU A 5 -28.74 11.10 -15.90
C LEU A 5 -27.53 11.06 -16.83
N ALA A 6 -27.31 12.17 -17.52
CA ALA A 6 -26.05 12.45 -18.17
C ALA A 6 -24.91 12.24 -17.15
N MET A 7 -24.11 11.20 -17.37
CA MET A 7 -22.87 10.99 -16.65
C MET A 7 -21.94 12.17 -16.97
N PRO A 8 -21.44 12.92 -15.97
CA PRO A 8 -20.58 14.07 -16.26
C PRO A 8 -19.26 13.60 -16.87
N HIS A 9 -19.00 14.03 -18.11
CA HIS A 9 -17.78 13.76 -18.88
C HIS A 9 -16.50 14.46 -18.32
N GLY A 10 -16.47 14.82 -17.03
CA GLY A 10 -15.32 15.43 -16.34
C GLY A 10 -14.41 14.45 -15.57
N GLY A 11 -14.71 13.15 -15.61
CA GLY A 11 -14.19 12.19 -14.63
C GLY A 11 -12.80 11.59 -14.85
N ALA A 12 -12.16 11.78 -16.02
CA ALA A 12 -10.88 11.12 -16.32
C ALA A 12 -9.67 11.87 -15.73
N VAL A 13 -9.66 13.20 -15.84
CA VAL A 13 -8.59 14.04 -15.29
C VAL A 13 -8.61 14.02 -13.76
N SER A 14 -9.80 14.14 -13.17
CA SER A 14 -9.99 14.06 -11.71
C SER A 14 -9.50 12.72 -11.13
N ARG A 15 -9.83 11.59 -11.79
CA ARG A 15 -9.34 10.25 -11.38
C ARG A 15 -7.82 10.11 -11.47
N ARG A 16 -7.19 10.67 -12.50
CA ARG A 16 -5.71 10.69 -12.60
C ARG A 16 -5.07 11.52 -11.50
N LEU A 17 -5.59 12.72 -11.25
CA LEU A 17 -5.10 13.59 -10.17
C LEU A 17 -5.23 12.91 -8.81
N ALA A 18 -6.37 12.28 -8.53
CA ALA A 18 -6.56 11.49 -7.32
C ALA A 18 -5.54 10.34 -7.20
N GLY A 19 -5.25 9.64 -8.31
CA GLY A 19 -4.22 8.60 -8.35
C GLY A 19 -2.81 9.13 -8.06
N TYR A 20 -2.45 10.29 -8.60
CA TYR A 20 -1.15 10.92 -8.30
C TYR A 20 -1.04 11.35 -6.84
N VAL A 21 -2.09 11.97 -6.28
CA VAL A 21 -2.11 12.36 -4.87
C VAL A 21 -2.03 11.14 -3.97
N ALA A 22 -2.80 10.09 -4.25
CA ALA A 22 -2.75 8.83 -3.51
C ALA A 22 -1.36 8.18 -3.58
N GLY A 23 -0.74 8.16 -4.77
CA GLY A 23 0.63 7.65 -4.96
C GLY A 23 1.67 8.46 -4.19
N ALA A 24 1.59 9.79 -4.25
CA ALA A 24 2.48 10.68 -3.51
C ALA A 24 2.31 10.52 -2.00
N TRP A 25 1.07 10.41 -1.52
CA TRP A 25 0.76 10.14 -0.12
C TRP A 25 1.32 8.79 0.35
N TYR A 26 1.13 7.74 -0.44
CA TYR A 26 1.69 6.41 -0.15
C TYR A 26 3.22 6.46 -0.04
N LEU A 27 3.91 7.10 -0.98
CA LEU A 27 5.36 7.25 -0.95
C LEU A 27 5.84 8.06 0.26
N PHE A 28 5.11 9.13 0.61
CA PHE A 28 5.40 9.94 1.79
C PHE A 28 5.31 9.10 3.07
N VAL A 29 4.18 8.42 3.29
CA VAL A 29 3.96 7.58 4.48
C VAL A 29 4.97 6.43 4.53
N LYS A 30 5.21 5.75 3.40
CA LYS A 30 6.20 4.66 3.31
C LYS A 30 7.61 5.14 3.69
N THR A 31 8.02 6.30 3.18
CA THR A 31 9.35 6.87 3.44
C THR A 31 9.48 7.34 4.89
N ALA A 32 8.45 8.00 5.43
CA ALA A 32 8.42 8.45 6.81
C ALA A 32 8.50 7.26 7.79
N LEU A 33 7.71 6.20 7.54
CA LEU A 33 7.71 5.01 8.38
C LEU A 33 9.02 4.24 8.26
N TRP A 34 9.61 4.13 7.07
CA TRP A 34 10.93 3.55 6.88
C TRP A 34 12.00 4.30 7.68
N ALA A 35 12.00 5.64 7.61
CA ALA A 35 12.95 6.46 8.37
C ALA A 35 12.76 6.29 9.88
N LEU A 36 11.52 6.30 10.37
CA LEU A 36 11.18 6.04 11.77
C LEU A 36 11.72 4.67 12.23
N CYS A 37 11.41 3.62 11.49
CA CYS A 37 11.87 2.25 11.78
C CYS A 37 13.40 2.13 11.73
N LYS A 38 14.05 2.83 10.82
CA LYS A 38 15.51 2.80 10.71
C LYS A 38 16.21 3.51 11.87
N VAL A 39 15.67 4.65 12.32
CA VAL A 39 16.26 5.45 13.40
C VAL A 39 15.97 4.84 14.77
N PHE A 40 14.70 4.56 15.07
CA PHE A 40 14.28 4.17 16.43
C PHE A 40 14.31 2.66 16.66
N PHE A 41 14.11 1.86 15.61
CA PHE A 41 13.99 0.40 15.72
C PHE A 41 15.17 -0.34 15.07
N ARG A 42 16.19 0.40 14.60
CA ARG A 42 17.42 -0.14 14.02
C ARG A 42 17.17 -1.15 12.89
N LEU A 43 16.16 -0.87 12.06
CA LEU A 43 15.77 -1.74 10.93
C LEU A 43 16.98 -2.04 10.02
N ARG A 44 17.27 -3.33 9.85
CA ARG A 44 18.28 -3.84 8.92
C ARG A 44 17.60 -4.51 7.74
N LEU A 45 18.12 -4.27 6.54
CA LEU A 45 17.69 -4.93 5.32
C LEU A 45 18.90 -5.62 4.71
N GLU A 46 18.75 -6.90 4.44
CA GLU A 46 19.74 -7.76 3.81
C GLU A 46 19.08 -8.47 2.63
N GLY A 47 19.84 -8.73 1.56
CA GLY A 47 19.32 -9.47 0.41
C GLY A 47 18.33 -8.69 -0.48
N ARG A 48 18.32 -7.35 -0.41
CA ARG A 48 17.37 -6.51 -1.18
C ARG A 48 17.59 -6.60 -2.70
N GLU A 49 18.80 -6.97 -3.11
CA GLU A 49 19.19 -7.27 -4.49
C GLU A 49 18.47 -8.49 -5.09
N HIS A 50 17.91 -9.37 -4.25
CA HIS A 50 17.13 -10.52 -4.71
C HIS A 50 15.68 -10.14 -5.09
N GLU A 51 15.23 -8.94 -4.73
CA GLU A 51 13.91 -8.47 -5.12
C GLU A 51 13.86 -8.27 -6.65
N PRO A 52 12.95 -8.96 -7.38
CA PRO A 52 12.85 -8.83 -8.83
C PRO A 52 12.70 -7.36 -9.24
N ALA A 53 13.47 -6.90 -10.22
CA ALA A 53 13.43 -5.49 -10.61
C ALA A 53 12.11 -5.08 -11.30
N ARG A 54 11.39 -6.05 -11.88
CA ARG A 54 10.14 -5.87 -12.62
C ARG A 54 9.28 -7.13 -12.51
N GLY A 55 7.98 -6.96 -12.72
CA GLY A 55 7.01 -8.04 -12.76
C GLY A 55 6.43 -8.38 -11.38
N PRO A 56 5.32 -9.14 -11.34
CA PRO A 56 4.70 -9.57 -10.09
C PRO A 56 5.48 -10.70 -9.42
N PHE A 57 5.41 -10.77 -8.10
CA PHE A 57 5.93 -11.86 -7.29
C PHE A 57 5.13 -11.97 -5.99
N ILE A 58 5.28 -13.11 -5.30
CA ILE A 58 4.69 -13.33 -3.99
C ILE A 58 5.79 -13.21 -2.94
N VAL A 59 5.53 -12.42 -1.91
CA VAL A 59 6.39 -12.33 -0.73
C VAL A 59 5.79 -13.17 0.37
N ALA A 60 6.53 -14.20 0.79
CA ALA A 60 6.22 -14.97 1.98
C ALA A 60 7.14 -14.50 3.12
N ALA A 61 6.54 -13.92 4.17
CA ALA A 61 7.24 -13.50 5.37
C ALA A 61 6.80 -14.36 6.56
N ASN A 62 7.68 -14.53 7.55
CA ASN A 62 7.27 -15.08 8.83
C ASN A 62 6.28 -14.12 9.49
N HIS A 63 5.26 -14.66 10.17
CA HIS A 63 4.29 -13.84 10.89
C HIS A 63 4.58 -13.87 12.39
N ALA A 64 5.39 -12.92 12.86
CA ALA A 64 5.73 -12.76 14.26
C ALA A 64 4.74 -11.84 15.00
N SER A 65 4.11 -10.88 14.31
CA SER A 65 3.27 -9.87 14.96
C SER A 65 2.29 -9.17 14.02
N ALA A 66 1.28 -8.49 14.57
CA ALA A 66 0.35 -7.69 13.79
C ALA A 66 0.99 -6.49 13.05
N VAL A 67 2.23 -6.09 13.41
CA VAL A 67 2.95 -5.00 12.73
C VAL A 67 3.71 -5.49 11.49
N ASP A 68 3.72 -6.78 11.20
CA ASP A 68 4.47 -7.32 10.07
C ASP A 68 4.04 -6.75 8.72
N PRO A 69 2.73 -6.52 8.42
CA PRO A 69 2.34 -5.93 7.14
C PRO A 69 3.03 -4.59 6.85
N PRO A 70 2.96 -3.55 7.72
CA PRO A 70 3.68 -2.30 7.46
C PRO A 70 5.20 -2.49 7.38
N ILE A 71 5.81 -3.35 8.21
CA ILE A 71 7.27 -3.58 8.19
C ILE A 71 7.73 -4.22 6.87
N VAL A 72 7.00 -5.24 6.39
CA VAL A 72 7.27 -5.86 5.09
C VAL A 72 7.04 -4.85 3.96
N GLY A 73 5.99 -4.04 4.07
CA GLY A 73 5.63 -3.03 3.06
C GLY A 73 6.70 -1.94 2.87
N ILE A 74 7.30 -1.46 3.97
CA ILE A 74 8.41 -0.49 3.90
C ILE A 74 9.73 -1.11 3.45
N ALA A 75 9.90 -2.42 3.63
CA ALA A 75 11.14 -3.11 3.27
C ALA A 75 11.26 -3.35 1.75
N LEU A 76 10.13 -3.60 1.07
CA LEU A 76 10.08 -3.88 -0.36
C LEU A 76 10.22 -2.60 -1.20
N ARG A 77 10.80 -2.72 -2.40
CA ARG A 77 10.76 -1.67 -3.44
C ARG A 77 9.37 -1.61 -4.06
N HIS A 78 8.77 -2.77 -4.32
CA HIS A 78 7.41 -2.88 -4.85
C HIS A 78 6.37 -2.41 -3.83
N GLN A 79 5.22 -1.97 -4.33
CA GLN A 79 4.04 -1.75 -3.49
C GLN A 79 3.41 -3.11 -3.21
N ALA A 80 3.34 -3.47 -1.92
CA ALA A 80 2.73 -4.73 -1.49
C ALA A 80 1.20 -4.64 -1.50
N VAL A 81 0.57 -5.74 -1.89
CA VAL A 81 -0.86 -5.99 -1.71
C VAL A 81 -0.97 -7.23 -0.82
N TYR A 82 -1.77 -7.14 0.24
CA TYR A 82 -1.81 -8.18 1.27
C TYR A 82 -3.03 -9.07 1.10
N MET A 83 -2.84 -10.35 1.36
CA MET A 83 -3.95 -11.25 1.63
C MET A 83 -4.34 -11.08 3.11
N ALA A 84 -5.56 -10.63 3.35
CA ALA A 84 -6.12 -10.46 4.68
C ALA A 84 -7.39 -11.28 4.84
N LYS A 85 -7.66 -11.73 6.07
CA LYS A 85 -8.94 -12.36 6.41
C LYS A 85 -10.09 -11.38 6.20
N HIS A 86 -11.24 -11.87 5.74
CA HIS A 86 -12.40 -11.03 5.46
C HIS A 86 -12.91 -10.29 6.71
N GLU A 87 -12.82 -10.92 7.89
CA GLU A 87 -13.22 -10.31 9.16
C GLU A 87 -12.38 -9.06 9.48
N LEU A 88 -11.13 -9.03 9.00
CA LEU A 88 -10.23 -7.90 9.23
C LEU A 88 -10.71 -6.63 8.50
N LEU A 89 -11.45 -6.79 7.40
CA LEU A 89 -12.03 -5.69 6.62
C LEU A 89 -13.28 -5.09 7.31
N GLN A 90 -13.86 -5.81 8.27
CA GLN A 90 -15.00 -5.31 9.06
C GLN A 90 -14.55 -4.48 10.27
N ALA A 91 -13.24 -4.52 10.61
CA ALA A 91 -12.72 -3.74 11.71
C ALA A 91 -12.80 -2.24 11.39
N PRO A 92 -13.27 -1.38 12.32
CA PRO A 92 -13.56 0.04 12.06
C PRO A 92 -12.38 0.86 11.54
N VAL A 93 -11.15 0.43 11.85
CA VAL A 93 -9.90 1.13 11.53
C VAL A 93 -9.26 0.57 10.25
N LEU A 94 -9.56 -0.67 9.87
CA LEU A 94 -8.96 -1.33 8.72
C LEU A 94 -9.86 -1.24 7.49
N GLY A 95 -11.18 -1.18 7.70
CA GLY A 95 -12.21 -0.83 6.72
C GLY A 95 -12.33 -1.78 5.52
N PRO A 96 -13.50 -1.81 4.85
CA PRO A 96 -13.60 -2.44 3.55
C PRO A 96 -12.84 -1.57 2.54
N LEU A 97 -11.80 -2.14 1.91
CA LEU A 97 -11.14 -1.57 0.73
C LEU A 97 -12.07 -1.65 -0.49
#